data_AF-A0A9X0AH47-F1
#
_entry.id   AF-A0A9X0AH47-F1
#
_cell.length_a   1.000
_cell.length_b   1.000
_cell.length_c   1.000
_cell.angle_alpha   90.00
_cell.angle_beta   90.00
_cell.angle_gamma   90.00
#
_symmetry.space_group_name_H-M   'P 1'
#
loop_
_entity.id
_entity.type
_entity.pdbx_description
1 polymer ?
#
loop_
_entity_poly.entity_id
_entity_poly.type
_entity_poly.pdbx_seq_one_letter_code
_entity_poly.pdbx_strand_id
1 'polypeptide(L)'
;MVLYNATLAAVRADQNPVLFIDEQQLLPFCHNPLQLALIVLPGRSVPFVRNRISPAQVRTMHPLYINVLLIQSCGRIVPNRCRACRRRGLMPFLECRRVAGYFRGCCGNCKWYNHVVCCSVREGGPEDSGKRNIFLANDGNRDDNDDDDNVAPGGGAKQNQLVLGSRKAPLLIE
;
A
#
# COMPACT_ATOMS: atom_id res chain seq x y z
N MET A 1 17.72 -14.77 1.47
CA MET A 1 18.79 -14.45 2.45
C MET A 1 20.10 -14.04 1.78
N VAL A 2 20.47 -14.69 0.66
CA VAL A 2 21.65 -14.34 -0.17
C VAL A 2 21.74 -12.84 -0.48
N LEU A 3 20.63 -12.21 -0.88
CA LEU A 3 20.59 -10.78 -1.23
C LEU A 3 21.04 -9.85 -0.09
N TYR A 4 20.52 -10.03 1.13
CA TYR A 4 20.87 -9.16 2.27
C TYR A 4 22.32 -9.39 2.73
N ASN A 5 22.77 -10.64 2.78
CA ASN A 5 24.14 -10.93 3.22
C ASN A 5 25.19 -10.48 2.20
N ALA A 6 24.93 -10.70 0.90
CA ALA A 6 25.76 -10.17 -0.17
C ALA A 6 25.82 -8.64 -0.13
N THR A 7 24.68 -8.01 0.15
CA THR A 7 24.60 -6.57 0.38
C THR A 7 25.52 -6.14 1.53
N LEU A 8 25.42 -6.74 2.71
CA LEU A 8 26.27 -6.33 3.84
C LEU A 8 27.76 -6.62 3.62
N ALA A 9 28.09 -7.75 2.98
CA ALA A 9 29.48 -8.15 2.74
C ALA A 9 30.23 -7.18 1.82
N ALA A 10 29.54 -6.54 0.88
CA ALA A 10 30.13 -5.62 -0.09
C ALA A 10 30.30 -4.18 0.42
N VAL A 11 29.73 -3.82 1.59
CA VAL A 11 29.56 -2.41 1.97
C VAL A 11 30.63 -1.97 2.98
N ARG A 12 31.42 -0.96 2.61
CA ARG A 12 32.42 -0.30 3.47
C ARG A 12 31.77 0.31 4.72
N ALA A 13 32.48 0.35 5.85
CA ALA A 13 31.91 0.73 7.15
C ALA A 13 31.20 2.10 7.18
N ASP A 14 31.61 3.03 6.32
CA ASP A 14 31.10 4.40 6.18
C ASP A 14 29.91 4.53 5.21
N GLN A 15 29.56 3.45 4.48
CA GLN A 15 28.54 3.48 3.44
C GLN A 15 27.22 2.84 3.89
N ASN A 16 26.13 3.35 3.33
CA ASN A 16 24.80 2.76 3.48
C ASN A 16 24.65 1.55 2.54
N PRO A 17 24.17 0.40 3.05
CA PRO A 17 23.96 -0.79 2.24
C PRO A 17 22.85 -0.63 1.18
N VAL A 18 22.94 -1.42 0.10
CA VAL A 18 22.01 -1.40 -1.04
C VAL A 18 21.46 -2.78 -1.34
N LEU A 19 20.14 -2.95 -1.28
CA LEU A 19 19.48 -4.19 -1.70
C LEU A 19 19.37 -4.22 -3.24
N PHE A 20 19.99 -5.19 -3.88
CA PHE A 20 19.90 -5.41 -5.33
C PHE A 20 18.59 -6.14 -5.69
N ILE A 21 17.54 -5.36 -5.89
CA ILE A 21 16.15 -5.81 -6.17
C ILE A 21 15.51 -5.01 -7.32
N ASP A 22 16.36 -4.63 -8.27
CA ASP A 22 16.05 -3.85 -9.47
C ASP A 22 15.29 -4.63 -10.56
N GLU A 23 15.33 -5.95 -10.49
CA GLU A 23 14.68 -6.83 -11.47
C GLU A 23 13.54 -7.61 -10.79
N GLN A 24 13.41 -8.91 -11.08
CA GLN A 24 12.33 -9.77 -10.62
C GLN A 24 12.72 -10.61 -9.39
N GLN A 25 13.76 -10.23 -8.64
CA GLN A 25 14.22 -11.01 -7.47
C GLN A 25 13.14 -11.12 -6.37
N LEU A 26 12.18 -10.18 -6.35
CA LEU A 26 11.04 -10.21 -5.42
C LEU A 26 9.83 -11.00 -5.94
N LEU A 27 9.82 -11.41 -7.21
CA LEU A 27 8.68 -12.06 -7.86
C LEU A 27 8.19 -13.32 -7.10
N PRO A 28 9.06 -14.22 -6.59
CA PRO A 28 8.60 -15.42 -5.86
C PRO A 28 7.81 -15.12 -4.59
N PHE A 29 7.88 -13.89 -4.08
CA PHE A 29 7.26 -13.45 -2.83
C PHE A 29 6.04 -12.53 -3.08
N CYS A 30 5.70 -12.31 -4.35
CA CYS A 30 4.52 -11.54 -4.75
C CYS A 30 3.32 -12.49 -4.85
N HIS A 31 2.32 -12.29 -3.98
CA HIS A 31 1.15 -13.17 -3.86
C HIS A 31 -0.17 -12.45 -4.14
N ASN A 32 -0.17 -11.11 -4.24
CA ASN A 32 -1.38 -10.35 -4.54
C ASN A 32 -1.29 -9.59 -5.88
N PRO A 33 -2.44 -9.26 -6.51
CA PRO A 33 -2.45 -8.58 -7.80
C PRO A 33 -1.72 -7.24 -7.81
N LEU A 34 -1.77 -6.47 -6.71
CA LEU A 34 -1.06 -5.19 -6.62
C LEU A 34 0.46 -5.36 -6.61
N GLN A 35 0.97 -6.41 -5.97
CA GLN A 35 2.40 -6.74 -5.96
C GLN A 35 2.85 -7.19 -7.35
N LEU A 36 2.07 -8.07 -7.99
CA LEU A 36 2.34 -8.57 -9.35
C LEU A 36 2.29 -7.44 -10.39
N ALA A 37 1.35 -6.51 -10.26
CA ALA A 37 1.29 -5.34 -11.12
C ALA A 37 2.44 -4.35 -10.89
N LEU A 38 3.08 -4.35 -9.71
CA LEU A 38 4.19 -3.45 -9.43
C LEU A 38 5.56 -4.03 -9.82
N ILE A 39 5.75 -5.34 -9.70
CA ILE A 39 7.04 -5.99 -9.99
C ILE A 39 7.39 -5.98 -11.49
N VAL A 40 6.40 -5.80 -12.36
CA VAL A 40 6.62 -5.62 -13.82
C VAL A 40 7.09 -4.22 -14.19
N LEU A 41 6.99 -3.25 -13.27
CA LEU A 41 7.52 -1.90 -13.50
C LEU A 41 9.04 -1.91 -13.35
N PRO A 42 9.77 -1.02 -14.07
CA PRO A 42 11.20 -0.87 -13.88
C PRO A 42 11.55 -0.62 -12.42
N GLY A 43 12.28 -1.57 -11.83
CA GLY A 43 12.75 -1.50 -10.47
C GLY A 43 14.08 -0.74 -10.35
N ARG A 44 14.54 -0.57 -9.12
CA ARG A 44 15.89 -0.10 -8.82
C ARG A 44 16.43 -0.74 -7.56
N SER A 45 17.75 -0.83 -7.46
CA SER A 45 18.39 -1.22 -6.21
C SER A 45 18.04 -0.21 -5.11
N VAL A 46 17.79 -0.70 -3.90
CA VAL A 46 17.22 0.08 -2.81
C VAL A 46 18.27 0.35 -1.74
N PRO A 47 18.82 1.57 -1.64
CA PRO A 47 19.70 1.94 -0.54
C PRO A 47 18.89 2.07 0.75
N PHE A 48 19.46 1.59 1.85
CA PHE A 48 18.85 1.70 3.17
C PHE A 48 19.87 2.11 4.23
N VAL A 49 19.38 2.73 5.29
CA VAL A 49 20.20 3.20 6.40
C VAL A 49 20.78 1.98 7.11
N ARG A 50 22.11 1.97 7.28
CA ARG A 50 22.83 0.91 7.98
C ARG A 50 22.17 0.62 9.34
N ASN A 51 22.05 -0.66 9.69
CA ASN A 51 21.45 -1.15 10.94
C ASN A 51 19.95 -0.84 11.14
N ARG A 52 19.21 -0.34 10.13
CA ARG A 52 17.75 -0.09 10.23
C ARG A 52 16.87 -1.18 9.63
N ILE A 53 17.45 -2.07 8.84
CA ILE A 53 16.80 -3.28 8.33
C ILE A 53 17.61 -4.45 8.86
N SER A 54 16.96 -5.41 9.52
CA SER A 54 17.65 -6.62 10.00
C SER A 54 17.48 -7.78 9.02
N PRO A 55 18.44 -8.72 8.95
CA PRO A 55 18.29 -9.92 8.13
C PRO A 55 17.08 -10.77 8.57
N ALA A 56 16.66 -10.71 9.84
CA ALA A 56 15.45 -11.40 10.29
C ALA A 56 14.18 -10.82 9.63
N GLN A 57 14.07 -9.50 9.55
CA GLN A 57 12.93 -8.84 8.90
C GLN A 57 12.87 -9.16 7.41
N VAL A 58 14.02 -9.20 6.72
CA VAL A 58 14.06 -9.59 5.31
C VAL A 58 13.77 -11.08 5.14
N ARG A 59 14.26 -11.95 6.04
CA ARG A 59 14.07 -13.40 5.93
C ARG A 59 12.62 -13.85 5.99
N THR A 60 11.78 -13.17 6.78
CA THR A 60 10.37 -13.57 6.87
C THR A 60 9.61 -13.32 5.59
N MET A 61 10.13 -12.49 4.68
CA MET A 61 9.47 -12.07 3.44
C MET A 61 8.00 -11.71 3.67
N HIS A 62 7.71 -11.14 4.85
CA HIS A 62 6.36 -10.83 5.27
C HIS A 62 5.73 -9.86 4.26
N PRO A 63 4.44 -10.02 3.88
CA PRO A 63 3.81 -9.22 2.83
C PRO A 63 3.99 -7.70 3.00
N LEU A 64 4.03 -7.21 4.25
CA LEU A 64 4.33 -5.82 4.55
C LEU A 64 5.72 -5.39 4.03
N TYR A 65 6.77 -6.18 4.26
CA TYR A 65 8.11 -5.85 3.80
C TYR A 65 8.22 -5.94 2.28
N ILE A 66 7.57 -6.94 1.66
CA ILE A 66 7.51 -7.03 0.19
C ILE A 66 6.88 -5.78 -0.41
N ASN A 67 5.73 -5.35 0.09
CA ASN A 67 5.07 -4.13 -0.37
C ASN A 67 5.98 -2.91 -0.25
N VAL A 68 6.72 -2.80 0.86
CA VAL A 68 7.62 -1.67 1.09
C VAL A 68 8.81 -1.68 0.13
N LEU A 69 9.44 -2.84 -0.06
CA LEU A 69 10.56 -3.00 -0.99
C LEU A 69 10.11 -2.70 -2.43
N LEU A 70 8.93 -3.17 -2.82
CA LEU A 70 8.28 -2.85 -4.09
C LEU A 70 8.04 -1.33 -4.24
N ILE A 71 7.47 -0.65 -3.25
CA ILE A 71 7.32 0.82 -3.27
C ILE A 71 8.68 1.51 -3.44
N GLN A 72 9.72 1.02 -2.76
CA GLN A 72 11.05 1.62 -2.79
C GLN A 72 11.86 1.27 -4.03
N SER A 73 11.54 0.19 -4.74
CA SER A 73 12.13 -0.19 -6.02
C SER A 73 11.43 0.53 -7.19
N CYS A 74 10.09 0.56 -7.22
CA CYS A 74 9.33 1.05 -8.38
C CYS A 74 8.69 2.46 -8.21
N GLY A 75 8.68 3.04 -7.01
CA GLY A 75 7.97 4.29 -6.70
C GLY A 75 8.47 5.56 -7.40
N ARG A 76 7.96 6.72 -7.01
CA ARG A 76 8.53 8.02 -7.39
C ARG A 76 8.94 8.77 -6.13
N ILE A 77 10.06 9.49 -6.21
CA ILE A 77 10.51 10.34 -5.10
C ILE A 77 9.45 11.43 -4.88
N VAL A 78 9.06 11.61 -3.61
CA VAL A 78 8.17 12.67 -3.18
C VAL A 78 9.02 13.94 -3.00
N PRO A 79 8.83 15.00 -3.80
CA PRO A 79 9.74 16.15 -3.84
C PRO A 79 9.99 16.79 -2.46
N ASN A 80 8.92 17.01 -1.69
CA ASN A 80 9.01 17.64 -0.37
C ASN A 80 9.03 16.64 0.79
N ARG A 81 9.20 15.33 0.50
CA ARG A 81 8.99 14.22 1.44
C ARG A 81 7.60 14.28 2.10
N CYS A 82 7.12 13.21 2.72
CA CYS A 82 5.90 13.32 3.52
C CYS A 82 6.21 13.96 4.88
N ARG A 83 5.20 14.54 5.54
CA ARG A 83 5.31 15.20 6.85
C ARG A 83 5.94 14.30 7.92
N ALA A 84 5.56 13.03 7.96
CA ALA A 84 6.14 12.07 8.91
C ALA A 84 7.64 11.83 8.65
N CYS A 85 8.05 11.71 7.38
CA CYS A 85 9.45 11.58 6.98
C CYS A 85 10.26 12.86 7.28
N ARG A 86 9.66 14.05 7.12
CA ARG A 86 10.32 15.32 7.49
C ARG A 86 10.59 15.40 8.99
N ARG A 87 9.63 14.98 9.82
CA ARG A 87 9.77 15.03 11.29
C ARG A 87 10.69 13.96 11.87
N ARG A 88 10.56 12.71 11.40
CA ARG A 88 11.27 11.55 11.99
C ARG A 88 12.63 11.29 11.32
N GLY A 89 12.86 11.90 10.16
CA GLY A 89 13.97 11.52 9.28
C GLY A 89 13.59 10.39 8.31
N LEU A 90 14.46 10.16 7.33
CA LEU A 90 14.30 9.13 6.32
C LEU A 90 14.88 7.81 6.83
N MET A 91 14.00 6.98 7.37
CA MET A 91 14.35 5.62 7.79
C MET A 91 13.15 4.66 7.61
N PRO A 92 13.43 3.39 7.28
CA PRO A 92 14.77 2.83 7.09
C PRO A 92 15.42 3.16 5.75
N PHE A 93 14.71 3.78 4.79
CA PHE A 93 15.24 4.09 3.47
C PHE A 93 15.63 5.56 3.35
N LEU A 94 16.66 5.83 2.53
CA LEU A 94 17.22 7.16 2.32
C LEU A 94 16.32 8.09 1.50
N GLU A 95 15.22 7.58 0.94
CA GLU A 95 14.31 8.32 0.08
C GLU A 95 12.85 8.14 0.52
N CYS A 96 12.09 9.22 0.42
CA CYS A 96 10.64 9.19 0.56
C CYS A 96 10.03 8.88 -0.81
N ARG A 97 9.83 7.60 -1.15
CA ARG A 97 9.14 7.23 -2.39
C ARG A 97 7.74 6.69 -2.13
N ARG A 98 6.84 6.93 -3.08
CA ARG A 98 5.47 6.37 -3.10
C ARG A 98 5.11 5.86 -4.48
N VAL A 99 4.12 4.98 -4.56
CA VAL A 99 3.45 4.62 -5.81
C VAL A 99 1.97 4.99 -5.64
N ALA A 100 1.45 5.89 -6.47
CA ALA A 100 0.02 6.21 -6.46
C ALA A 100 -0.79 5.08 -7.09
N GLY A 101 -1.97 4.78 -6.54
CA GLY A 101 -2.83 3.64 -6.90
C GLY A 101 -2.52 2.35 -6.13
N TYR A 102 -1.43 2.31 -5.35
CA TYR A 102 -0.95 1.10 -4.69
C TYR A 102 -0.78 1.32 -3.20
N PHE A 103 -1.20 0.33 -2.39
CA PHE A 103 -1.00 0.32 -0.94
C PHE A 103 -1.45 1.62 -0.23
N ARG A 104 -2.59 2.19 -0.67
CA ARG A 104 -3.16 3.47 -0.21
C ARG A 104 -2.30 4.70 -0.54
N GLY A 105 -1.46 4.61 -1.57
CA GLY A 105 -0.59 5.68 -2.06
C GLY A 105 0.47 6.17 -1.07
N CYS A 106 0.71 5.45 0.02
CA CYS A 106 1.63 5.90 1.06
C CYS A 106 3.09 5.64 0.71
N CYS A 107 4.01 6.38 1.35
CA CYS A 107 5.43 6.20 1.09
C CYS A 107 6.01 4.97 1.81
N GLY A 108 7.09 4.41 1.25
CA GLY A 108 7.75 3.20 1.76
C GLY A 108 8.21 3.31 3.22
N ASN A 109 8.78 4.45 3.60
CA ASN A 109 9.20 4.72 4.99
C ASN A 109 8.03 4.73 5.99
N CYS A 110 6.87 5.29 5.62
CA CYS A 110 5.69 5.23 6.48
C CYS A 110 5.09 3.82 6.52
N LYS A 111 5.08 3.13 5.38
CA LYS A 111 4.53 1.77 5.26
C LYS A 111 5.36 0.75 6.06
N TRP A 112 6.68 0.94 6.15
CA TRP A 112 7.60 0.08 6.91
C TRP A 112 7.17 -0.10 8.38
N TYR A 113 6.78 1.00 9.02
CA TYR A 113 6.30 0.98 10.41
C TYR A 113 4.79 0.82 10.53
N ASN A 114 4.11 0.44 9.44
CA ASN A 114 2.65 0.41 9.34
C ASN A 114 1.96 1.74 9.71
N HIS A 115 2.63 2.87 9.56
CA HIS A 115 2.14 4.21 9.89
C HIS A 115 1.51 4.90 8.68
N VAL A 116 0.71 4.16 7.91
CA VAL A 116 0.09 4.65 6.67
C VAL A 116 -0.75 5.91 6.93
N VAL A 117 -1.50 5.93 8.02
CA VAL A 117 -2.36 7.06 8.42
C VAL A 117 -1.59 8.35 8.69
N CYS A 118 -0.33 8.26 9.11
CA CYS A 118 0.53 9.42 9.36
C CYS A 118 1.21 9.95 8.09
N CYS A 119 1.11 9.23 6.97
CA CYS A 119 1.73 9.63 5.71
C CYS A 119 0.88 10.73 5.06
N SER A 120 1.39 11.96 5.02
CA SER A 120 0.64 13.11 4.45
C SER A 120 0.37 12.98 2.95
N VAL A 121 1.18 12.21 2.23
CA VAL A 121 1.11 12.00 0.77
C VAL A 121 0.39 10.71 0.38
N ARG A 122 -0.21 10.02 1.36
CA ARG A 122 -1.12 8.90 1.10
C ARG A 122 -2.30 9.38 0.26
N GLU A 123 -2.97 8.47 -0.42
CA GLU A 123 -4.21 8.78 -1.14
C GLU A 123 -5.26 9.40 -0.21
N GLY A 124 -5.83 10.52 -0.67
CA GLY A 124 -6.77 11.32 0.12
C GLY A 124 -6.13 11.99 1.35
N GLY A 125 -4.80 12.03 1.41
CA GLY A 125 -4.04 12.73 2.44
C GLY A 125 -3.95 14.24 2.17
N PRO A 126 -3.58 15.04 3.19
CA PRO A 126 -3.54 16.49 3.09
C PRO A 126 -2.48 17.03 2.10
N GLU A 127 -1.51 16.21 1.72
CA GLU A 127 -0.46 16.56 0.74
C GLU A 127 -0.52 15.62 -0.47
N ASP A 128 -1.66 14.93 -0.69
CA ASP A 128 -1.86 14.18 -1.91
C ASP A 128 -2.00 15.16 -3.08
N SER A 129 -0.89 15.35 -3.79
CA SER A 129 -0.80 16.23 -4.95
C SER A 129 -1.76 15.88 -6.09
N GLY A 130 -2.55 14.81 -5.99
CA GLY A 130 -3.86 14.71 -6.64
C GLY A 130 -3.86 14.89 -8.16
N LYS A 131 -2.71 14.70 -8.84
CA LYS A 131 -2.67 14.55 -10.28
C LYS A 131 -3.29 13.19 -10.57
N ARG A 132 -4.63 13.14 -10.54
CA ARG A 132 -5.42 12.08 -11.14
C ARG A 132 -4.92 12.01 -12.58
N ASN A 133 -4.11 11.00 -12.90
CA ASN A 133 -3.97 10.61 -14.28
C ASN A 133 -5.38 10.13 -14.69
N ILE A 134 -6.15 11.03 -15.29
CA ILE A 134 -7.27 10.68 -16.16
C ILE A 134 -6.62 9.99 -17.36
N PHE A 135 -6.28 8.71 -17.22
CA PHE A 135 -5.95 7.85 -18.33
C PHE A 135 -6.42 6.45 -17.92
N LEU A 136 -7.49 6.00 -18.60
CA LEU A 136 -8.36 4.83 -18.37
C LEU A 136 -9.65 5.11 -17.57
N ALA A 137 -10.46 6.03 -18.05
CA ALA A 137 -11.92 5.87 -18.07
C ALA A 137 -12.44 6.47 -19.38
N ASN A 138 -12.42 5.66 -20.42
CA ASN A 138 -13.19 5.77 -21.65
C ASN A 138 -13.58 4.30 -21.93
N ASP A 139 -14.79 3.91 -22.31
CA ASP A 139 -15.98 4.63 -22.75
C ASP A 139 -17.04 3.54 -22.92
N GLY A 140 -18.00 3.47 -22.01
CA GLY A 140 -19.15 2.58 -22.10
C GLY A 140 -20.41 3.43 -22.25
N ASN A 141 -20.51 4.13 -23.38
CA ASN A 141 -21.76 4.75 -23.79
C ASN A 141 -22.81 3.64 -24.00
N ARG A 142 -23.85 3.64 -23.16
CA ARG A 142 -25.14 3.03 -23.46
C ARG A 142 -26.19 4.02 -23.00
N ASP A 143 -26.34 5.06 -23.80
CA ASP A 143 -27.66 5.64 -24.03
C ASP A 143 -28.53 4.54 -24.65
N ASP A 144 -29.62 4.20 -23.97
CA ASP A 144 -30.90 3.89 -24.60
C ASP A 144 -31.97 4.13 -23.51
N ASN A 145 -32.80 5.12 -23.81
CA ASN A 145 -33.96 5.55 -23.03
C ASN A 145 -35.04 4.46 -23.01
N ASP A 146 -35.97 4.56 -22.06
CA ASP A 146 -37.41 4.74 -22.36
C ASP A 146 -38.22 4.69 -21.04
N ASP A 147 -38.69 5.87 -20.68
CA ASP A 147 -40.06 6.26 -20.31
C ASP A 147 -40.86 5.65 -19.13
N ASP A 148 -41.55 6.62 -18.51
CA ASP A 148 -42.82 6.59 -17.79
C ASP A 148 -42.89 6.36 -16.26
N ASP A 149 -43.06 7.52 -15.61
CA ASP A 149 -44.23 7.85 -14.78
C ASP A 149 -44.18 7.68 -13.24
N ASN A 150 -43.91 8.85 -12.62
CA ASN A 150 -44.81 9.59 -11.74
C ASN A 150 -45.09 9.15 -10.28
N VAL A 151 -45.24 10.21 -9.46
CA VAL A 151 -45.93 10.32 -8.15
C VAL A 151 -45.07 10.14 -6.86
N ALA A 152 -44.63 11.27 -6.31
CA ALA A 152 -44.71 11.55 -4.86
C ALA A 152 -46.12 12.13 -4.55
N PRO A 153 -46.61 12.30 -3.29
CA PRO A 153 -45.92 12.27 -2.00
C PRO A 153 -46.73 11.58 -0.85
N GLY A 154 -46.21 11.55 0.38
CA GLY A 154 -47.05 11.26 1.56
C GLY A 154 -46.29 10.74 2.80
N GLY A 155 -46.49 11.38 3.94
CA GLY A 155 -45.76 11.13 5.19
C GLY A 155 -46.33 10.01 6.08
N GLY A 156 -45.75 9.88 7.27
CA GLY A 156 -46.26 8.99 8.31
C GLY A 156 -45.22 8.58 9.35
N ALA A 157 -45.31 9.18 10.54
CA ALA A 157 -44.63 8.74 11.75
C ALA A 157 -45.21 7.40 12.27
N LYS A 158 -44.40 6.56 12.94
CA LYS A 158 -44.66 6.03 14.30
C LYS A 158 -43.65 4.94 14.74
N GLN A 159 -43.57 4.87 16.07
CA GLN A 159 -42.64 4.18 16.97
C GLN A 159 -42.93 2.68 17.20
N ASN A 160 -42.02 2.06 17.98
CA ASN A 160 -42.12 0.84 18.80
C ASN A 160 -41.93 -0.50 18.04
N GLN A 161 -41.33 -1.57 18.58
CA GLN A 161 -41.11 -1.99 19.97
C GLN A 161 -40.03 -3.11 20.03
N LEU A 162 -39.32 -3.21 21.16
CA LEU A 162 -38.52 -4.39 21.55
C LEU A 162 -39.43 -5.61 21.80
N VAL A 163 -38.97 -6.84 21.48
CA VAL A 163 -39.14 -8.03 22.35
C VAL A 163 -37.98 -9.03 22.17
N LEU A 164 -37.50 -9.56 23.30
CA LEU A 164 -36.54 -10.64 23.49
C LEU A 164 -36.96 -11.98 22.86
N GLY A 165 -35.99 -12.86 22.57
CA GLY A 165 -36.26 -14.27 22.36
C GLY A 165 -35.02 -15.15 22.17
N SER A 166 -34.42 -15.60 23.27
CA SER A 166 -33.47 -16.72 23.31
C SER A 166 -34.09 -18.02 22.79
N ARG A 167 -33.31 -18.87 22.09
CA ARG A 167 -33.26 -20.34 22.31
C ARG A 167 -32.18 -21.04 21.46
N LYS A 168 -31.67 -22.10 22.07
CA LYS A 168 -30.54 -22.98 21.71
C LYS A 168 -30.81 -23.88 20.47
N ALA A 169 -29.69 -24.40 19.96
CA ALA A 169 -29.49 -25.44 18.95
C ALA A 169 -30.24 -26.77 19.17
N PRO A 170 -30.25 -27.62 18.14
CA PRO A 170 -30.14 -29.07 18.33
C PRO A 170 -28.92 -29.67 17.62
N LEU A 171 -28.39 -30.71 18.28
CA LEU A 171 -27.45 -31.72 17.79
C LEU A 171 -28.11 -32.56 16.67
N LEU A 172 -27.32 -33.00 15.69
CA LEU A 172 -27.66 -34.19 14.90
C LEU A 172 -26.50 -35.18 14.97
N ILE A 173 -26.85 -36.39 15.39
CA ILE A 173 -26.08 -37.63 15.40
C ILE A 173 -26.48 -38.37 14.12
N GLU A 174 -25.51 -38.85 13.36
CA GLU A 174 -25.40 -40.24 12.86
C GLU A 174 -23.91 -40.55 12.61
#